data_AF-A0A8K0RB93-F1
#
_entry.id   AF-A0A8K0RB93-F1
#
_cell.length_a   1.000
_cell.length_b   1.000
_cell.length_c   1.000
_cell.angle_alpha   90.00
_cell.angle_beta   90.00
_cell.angle_gamma   90.00
#
_symmetry.space_group_name_H-M   'P 1'
#
loop_
_entity.id
_entity.type
_entity.pdbx_description
1 polymer ?
#
loop_
_entity_poly.entity_id
_entity_poly.type
_entity_poly.pdbx_seq_one_letter_code
_entity_poly.pdbx_strand_id
1 'polypeptide(L)'
;MELTALTLINVQTLLISISVVALSILNFCFVGHALLTFAAYFPARSYVWQNPGQPWTPPTGREHRVQLGYDYSPENMILVSTAFSILAGLFGIAGFWIAKNSPKLSTLWSASTLSASTAAFVASFVSIIVSSVKYEKLAHSTCSWSAGRYTNSRLTCTRELVACELVNFITDTNWADNRRACRETKGARVTLVPLTVLTFVLVVLYALRIHMLRTVKSVDESAEERVERLQGEE
;
A
#
# COMPACT_ATOMS: atom_id res chain seq x y z
N MET A 1 7.46 -31.52 19.03
CA MET A 1 8.01 -30.69 17.93
C MET A 1 6.95 -29.78 17.31
N GLU A 2 5.68 -30.20 17.24
CA GLU A 2 4.60 -29.41 16.63
C GLU A 2 4.18 -28.19 17.46
N LEU A 3 4.18 -28.31 18.80
CA LEU A 3 3.84 -27.20 19.70
C LEU A 3 4.81 -26.00 19.56
N THR A 4 6.10 -26.27 19.35
CA THR A 4 7.13 -25.24 19.12
C THR A 4 7.02 -24.59 17.75
N ALA A 5 6.53 -25.32 16.73
CA ALA A 5 6.30 -24.76 15.40
C ALA A 5 5.09 -23.81 15.40
N LEU A 6 4.00 -24.18 16.08
CA LEU A 6 2.79 -23.36 16.15
C LEU A 6 3.03 -22.06 16.94
N THR A 7 3.81 -22.11 18.03
CA THR A 7 4.19 -20.89 18.78
C THR A 7 5.08 -19.97 17.94
N LEU A 8 6.03 -20.52 17.19
CA LEU A 8 6.88 -19.75 16.27
C LEU A 8 6.03 -19.04 15.20
N ILE A 9 5.10 -19.76 14.56
CA ILE A 9 4.18 -19.19 13.56
C ILE A 9 3.36 -18.06 14.18
N ASN A 10 2.82 -18.25 15.39
CA ASN A 10 2.02 -17.22 16.06
C ASN A 10 2.83 -15.96 16.38
N VAL A 11 4.07 -16.10 16.85
CA VAL A 11 4.97 -14.95 17.14
C VAL A 11 5.35 -14.22 15.85
N GLN A 12 5.73 -14.95 14.80
CA GLN A 12 6.05 -14.36 13.50
C GLN A 12 4.85 -13.62 12.90
N THR A 13 3.67 -14.23 12.97
CA THR A 13 2.42 -13.63 12.50
C THR A 13 2.11 -12.34 13.25
N LEU A 14 2.32 -12.31 14.57
CA LEU A 14 2.14 -11.09 15.37
C LEU A 14 3.10 -9.98 14.93
N LEU A 15 4.39 -10.29 14.81
CA LEU A 15 5.41 -9.31 14.41
C LEU A 15 5.11 -8.73 13.02
N ILE A 16 4.80 -9.59 12.04
CA ILE A 16 4.47 -9.16 10.68
C ILE A 16 3.18 -8.34 10.68
N SER A 17 2.17 -8.74 11.47
CA SER A 17 0.91 -7.98 11.57
C SER A 17 1.13 -6.57 12.11
N ILE A 18 1.97 -6.41 13.14
CA ILE A 18 2.36 -5.10 13.67
C ILE A 18 3.09 -4.28 12.59
N SER A 19 4.04 -4.89 11.87
CA SER A 19 4.76 -4.23 10.78
C SER A 19 3.82 -3.79 9.66
N VAL A 20 2.85 -4.61 9.27
CA VAL A 20 1.83 -4.28 8.26
C VAL A 20 1.01 -3.07 8.70
N VAL A 21 0.54 -3.03 9.97
CA VAL A 21 -0.19 -1.87 10.50
C VAL A 21 0.68 -0.62 10.47
N ALA A 22 1.92 -0.71 10.95
CA ALA A 22 2.84 0.43 11.00
C ALA A 22 3.13 1.00 9.59
N LEU A 23 3.44 0.14 8.62
CA LEU A 23 3.66 0.55 7.23
C LEU A 23 2.39 1.13 6.59
N SER A 24 1.23 0.58 6.92
CA SER A 24 -0.04 1.10 6.43
C SER A 24 -0.32 2.50 6.97
N ILE A 25 -0.11 2.75 8.26
CA ILE A 25 -0.23 4.09 8.85
C ILE A 25 0.75 5.06 8.18
N LEU A 26 2.00 4.63 7.95
CA LEU A 26 2.99 5.44 7.27
C LEU A 26 2.54 5.81 5.85
N ASN A 27 2.00 4.86 5.08
CA ASN A 27 1.42 5.11 3.76
C ASN A 27 0.26 6.10 3.80
N PHE A 28 -0.66 5.93 4.75
CA PHE A 28 -1.78 6.84 4.94
C PHE A 28 -1.28 8.27 5.20
N CYS A 29 -0.30 8.42 6.09
CA CYS A 29 0.32 9.72 6.40
C CYS A 29 1.01 10.33 5.18
N PHE A 30 1.78 9.56 4.40
CA PHE A 30 2.44 10.09 3.20
C PHE A 30 1.45 10.55 2.14
N VAL A 31 0.43 9.74 1.83
CA VAL A 31 -0.59 10.12 0.84
C VAL A 31 -1.41 11.31 1.34
N GLY A 32 -1.83 11.29 2.61
CA GLY A 32 -2.61 12.38 3.21
C GLY A 32 -1.85 13.70 3.23
N HIS A 33 -0.58 13.69 3.67
CA HIS A 33 0.25 14.90 3.66
C HIS A 33 0.48 15.40 2.23
N ALA A 34 0.82 14.51 1.29
CA ALA A 34 0.98 14.88 -0.11
C ALA A 34 -0.30 15.50 -0.70
N LEU A 35 -1.48 14.94 -0.44
CA LEU A 35 -2.75 15.49 -0.91
C LEU A 35 -2.99 16.92 -0.40
N LEU A 36 -2.72 17.17 0.88
CA LEU A 36 -2.86 18.50 1.49
C LEU A 36 -1.84 19.49 0.94
N THR A 37 -0.57 19.10 0.83
CA THR A 37 0.51 19.94 0.26
C THR A 37 0.17 20.32 -1.18
N PHE A 38 -0.26 19.36 -2.00
CA PHE A 38 -0.64 19.64 -3.38
C PHE A 38 -1.90 20.50 -3.49
N ALA A 39 -2.89 20.33 -2.62
CA ALA A 39 -4.06 21.19 -2.61
C ALA A 39 -3.70 22.65 -2.23
N ALA A 40 -2.76 22.85 -1.31
CA ALA A 40 -2.37 24.17 -0.84
C ALA A 40 -1.40 24.89 -1.78
N TYR A 41 -0.33 24.22 -2.21
CA TYR A 41 0.78 24.84 -2.94
C TYR A 41 0.73 24.61 -4.45
N PHE A 42 0.15 23.48 -4.89
CA PHE A 42 0.10 23.09 -6.30
C PHE A 42 -1.30 22.68 -6.77
N PRO A 43 -2.34 23.52 -6.59
CA PRO A 43 -3.70 23.15 -6.98
C PRO A 43 -3.83 22.94 -8.49
N ALA A 44 -4.88 22.22 -8.92
CA ALA A 44 -5.18 22.10 -10.34
C ALA A 44 -5.60 23.47 -10.90
N ARG A 45 -4.71 24.14 -11.64
CA ARG A 45 -4.93 25.47 -12.24
C ARG A 45 -4.02 25.73 -13.44
N SER A 46 -4.10 26.92 -14.00
CA SER A 46 -3.16 27.38 -15.04
C SER A 46 -1.83 27.82 -14.42
N TYR A 47 -0.73 27.36 -14.98
CA TYR A 47 0.62 27.73 -14.57
C TYR A 47 1.39 28.36 -15.73
N VAL A 48 2.28 29.29 -15.40
CA VAL A 48 3.25 29.81 -16.38
C VAL A 48 4.30 28.72 -16.61
N TRP A 49 4.56 28.42 -17.88
CA TRP A 49 5.40 27.31 -18.30
C TRP A 49 6.73 27.81 -18.83
N GLN A 50 7.82 27.22 -18.34
CA GLN A 50 9.17 27.65 -18.63
C GLN A 50 9.89 26.71 -19.59
N ASN A 51 10.77 27.29 -20.41
CA ASN A 51 11.68 26.52 -21.24
C ASN A 51 12.80 25.92 -20.37
N PRO A 52 13.22 24.68 -20.67
CA PRO A 52 14.22 23.97 -19.89
C PRO A 52 15.55 24.67 -20.06
N GLY A 53 16.28 24.85 -18.95
CA GLY A 53 17.61 25.45 -18.95
C GLY A 53 17.63 26.97 -19.14
N GLN A 54 16.47 27.65 -19.20
CA GLN A 54 16.43 29.11 -19.18
C GLN A 54 16.21 29.61 -17.75
N PRO A 55 17.00 30.60 -17.27
CA PRO A 55 16.74 31.24 -15.99
C PRO A 55 15.39 31.95 -16.05
N TRP A 56 14.74 32.03 -14.87
CA TRP A 56 13.48 32.75 -14.74
C TRP A 56 13.63 34.16 -15.31
N THR A 57 12.87 34.47 -16.36
CA THR A 57 12.78 35.80 -16.93
C THR A 57 11.35 36.31 -16.75
N PRO A 58 11.14 37.49 -16.17
CA PRO A 58 9.80 38.07 -16.07
C PRO A 58 9.23 38.26 -17.48
N PRO A 59 7.96 37.93 -17.70
CA PRO A 59 7.40 37.86 -19.05
C PRO A 59 7.32 39.26 -19.66
N THR A 60 8.02 39.47 -20.78
CA THR A 60 7.92 40.68 -21.61
C THR A 60 6.96 40.50 -22.80
N GLY A 61 6.12 39.45 -22.79
CA GLY A 61 5.19 39.09 -23.88
C GLY A 61 4.01 38.21 -23.43
N ARG A 62 3.32 37.55 -24.39
CA ARG A 62 2.20 36.63 -24.10
C ARG A 62 2.69 35.45 -23.26
N GLU A 63 2.28 35.39 -22.00
CA GLU A 63 2.64 34.32 -21.09
C GLU A 63 2.22 32.97 -21.64
N HIS A 64 3.20 32.07 -21.76
CA HIS A 64 2.95 30.69 -22.13
C HIS A 64 2.40 29.95 -20.92
N ARG A 65 1.10 29.66 -20.93
CA ARG A 65 0.39 29.02 -19.81
C ARG A 65 -0.06 27.62 -20.18
N VAL A 66 0.03 26.70 -19.23
CA VAL A 66 -0.49 25.33 -19.33
C VAL A 66 -1.51 25.07 -18.24
N GLN A 67 -2.53 24.26 -18.52
CA GLN A 67 -3.54 23.84 -17.55
C GLN A 67 -3.11 22.51 -16.93
N LEU A 68 -2.91 22.48 -15.61
CA LEU A 68 -2.56 21.26 -14.88
C LEU A 68 -3.79 20.64 -14.23
N GLY A 69 -4.00 19.34 -14.48
CA GLY A 69 -4.98 18.50 -13.82
C GLY A 69 -4.33 17.27 -13.20
N TYR A 70 -4.95 16.75 -12.14
CA TYR A 70 -4.47 15.56 -11.43
C TYR A 70 -5.30 14.32 -11.73
N ASP A 71 -4.63 13.20 -11.99
CA ASP A 71 -5.23 11.87 -11.90
C ASP A 71 -5.06 11.34 -10.47
N TYR A 72 -6.18 11.22 -9.75
CA TYR A 72 -6.24 10.80 -8.35
C TYR A 72 -6.33 9.27 -8.19
N SER A 73 -6.40 8.52 -9.30
CA SER A 73 -6.61 7.08 -9.22
C SER A 73 -5.50 6.34 -8.46
N PRO A 74 -4.20 6.65 -8.67
CA PRO A 74 -3.12 6.00 -7.92
C PRO A 74 -3.25 6.21 -6.41
N GLU A 75 -3.44 7.45 -5.96
CA GLU A 75 -3.58 7.77 -4.53
C GLU A 75 -4.81 7.09 -3.91
N ASN A 76 -5.94 7.07 -4.61
CA ASN A 76 -7.14 6.38 -4.15
C ASN A 76 -6.90 4.87 -4.00
N MET A 77 -6.21 4.25 -4.95
CA MET A 77 -5.86 2.83 -4.86
C MET A 77 -4.92 2.55 -3.69
N ILE A 78 -3.92 3.41 -3.46
CA ILE A 78 -3.01 3.30 -2.31
C ILE A 78 -3.78 3.39 -0.99
N LEU A 79 -4.72 4.34 -0.87
CA LEU A 79 -5.56 4.49 0.32
C LEU A 79 -6.43 3.25 0.56
N VAL A 80 -7.04 2.70 -0.49
CA VAL A 80 -7.84 1.48 -0.40
C VAL A 80 -6.98 0.28 0.03
N SER A 81 -5.82 0.06 -0.58
CA SER A 81 -4.91 -1.02 -0.18
C SER A 81 -4.40 -0.87 1.25
N THR A 82 -4.18 0.38 1.68
CA THR A 82 -3.79 0.72 3.05
C THR A 82 -4.89 0.36 4.04
N ALA A 83 -6.16 0.67 3.73
CA ALA A 83 -7.29 0.31 4.58
C ALA A 83 -7.43 -1.21 4.76
N PHE A 84 -7.35 -1.98 3.67
CA PHE A 84 -7.37 -3.45 3.76
C PHE A 84 -6.19 -4.00 4.55
N SER A 85 -5.00 -3.43 4.40
CA SER A 85 -3.80 -3.85 5.11
C SER A 85 -3.88 -3.58 6.62
N ILE A 86 -4.43 -2.43 7.02
CA ILE A 86 -4.72 -2.15 8.44
C ILE A 86 -5.67 -3.22 9.00
N LEU A 87 -6.76 -3.52 8.30
CA LEU A 87 -7.70 -4.55 8.73
C LEU A 87 -6.99 -5.90 8.87
N ALA A 88 -6.27 -6.36 7.85
CA ALA A 88 -5.54 -7.62 7.90
C ALA A 88 -4.55 -7.69 9.09
N GLY A 89 -3.81 -6.61 9.34
CA GLY A 89 -2.90 -6.51 10.48
C GLY A 89 -3.61 -6.54 11.83
N LEU A 90 -4.75 -5.85 11.98
CA LEU A 90 -5.56 -5.88 13.21
C LEU A 90 -6.15 -7.28 13.47
N PHE A 91 -6.69 -7.93 12.42
CA PHE A 91 -7.14 -9.32 12.51
C PHE A 91 -6.00 -10.26 12.92
N GLY A 92 -4.77 -9.98 12.47
CA GLY A 92 -3.60 -10.76 12.84
C GLY A 92 -3.20 -10.61 14.30
N ILE A 93 -3.16 -9.37 14.79
CA ILE A 93 -2.90 -9.06 16.20
C ILE A 93 -3.96 -9.69 17.11
N ALA A 94 -5.25 -9.52 16.77
CA ALA A 94 -6.34 -10.14 17.52
C ALA A 94 -6.26 -11.68 17.49
N GLY A 95 -5.85 -12.25 16.36
CA GLY A 95 -5.71 -13.70 16.19
C GLY A 95 -4.62 -14.32 17.07
N PHE A 96 -3.59 -13.56 17.43
CA PHE A 96 -2.59 -13.99 18.42
C PHE A 96 -3.20 -14.12 19.82
N TRP A 97 -3.95 -13.11 20.27
CA TRP A 97 -4.60 -13.12 21.59
C TRP A 97 -5.71 -14.17 21.68
N ILE A 98 -6.49 -14.36 20.62
CA ILE A 98 -7.53 -15.40 20.56
C ILE A 98 -6.91 -16.80 20.60
N ALA A 99 -5.79 -17.03 19.92
CA ALA A 99 -5.08 -18.31 19.98
C ALA A 99 -4.65 -18.67 21.40
N LYS A 100 -4.23 -17.67 22.18
CA LYS A 100 -3.77 -17.84 23.56
C LYS A 100 -4.92 -18.15 24.52
N ASN A 101 -6.07 -17.50 24.34
CA ASN A 101 -7.17 -17.55 25.30
C ASN A 101 -8.28 -18.54 24.94
N SER A 102 -8.42 -18.92 23.66
CA SER A 102 -9.56 -19.70 23.17
C SER A 102 -9.20 -20.57 21.95
N PRO A 103 -8.61 -21.76 22.17
CA PRO A 103 -8.17 -22.64 21.09
C PRO A 103 -9.32 -23.09 20.17
N LYS A 104 -10.56 -23.21 20.68
CA LYS A 104 -11.75 -23.55 19.89
C LYS A 104 -12.12 -22.47 18.85
N LEU A 105 -11.90 -21.19 19.15
CA LEU A 105 -12.16 -20.08 18.22
C LEU A 105 -11.00 -19.85 17.23
N SER A 106 -9.81 -20.38 17.53
CA SER A 106 -8.58 -20.16 16.77
C SER A 106 -8.71 -20.54 15.28
N THR A 107 -9.41 -21.64 14.97
CA THR A 107 -9.55 -22.12 13.58
C THR A 107 -10.45 -21.22 12.74
N LEU A 108 -11.62 -20.82 13.27
CA LEU A 108 -12.54 -19.89 12.61
C LEU A 108 -11.88 -18.52 12.41
N TRP A 109 -11.19 -18.02 13.44
CA TRP A 109 -10.48 -16.76 13.34
C TRP A 109 -9.34 -16.82 12.32
N SER A 110 -8.59 -17.92 12.27
CA SER A 110 -7.51 -18.10 11.27
C SER A 110 -8.04 -18.06 9.84
N ALA A 111 -9.23 -18.62 9.58
CA ALA A 111 -9.87 -18.55 8.27
C ALA A 111 -10.30 -17.11 7.90
N SER A 112 -10.88 -16.37 8.86
CA SER A 112 -11.24 -14.95 8.67
C SER A 112 -10.00 -14.07 8.47
N THR A 113 -8.91 -14.32 9.21
CA THR A 113 -7.67 -13.57 9.00
C THR A 113 -7.05 -13.91 7.66
N LEU A 114 -7.09 -15.17 7.21
CA LEU A 114 -6.60 -15.55 5.89
C LEU A 114 -7.33 -14.80 4.77
N SER A 115 -8.66 -14.69 4.83
CA SER A 115 -9.42 -13.95 3.82
C SER A 115 -9.10 -12.45 3.84
N ALA A 116 -8.98 -11.85 5.03
CA ALA A 116 -8.57 -10.46 5.19
C ALA A 116 -7.15 -10.20 4.64
N SER A 117 -6.17 -11.05 4.97
CA SER A 117 -4.81 -10.96 4.45
C SER A 117 -4.75 -11.14 2.93
N THR A 118 -5.58 -12.03 2.37
CA THR A 118 -5.67 -12.24 0.92
C THR A 118 -6.22 -11.01 0.23
N ALA A 119 -7.30 -10.41 0.76
CA ALA A 119 -7.85 -9.16 0.23
C ALA A 119 -6.82 -8.02 0.29
N ALA A 120 -6.09 -7.89 1.40
CA ALA A 120 -5.02 -6.90 1.55
C ALA A 120 -3.88 -7.11 0.54
N PHE A 121 -3.46 -8.36 0.34
CA PHE A 121 -2.45 -8.70 -0.66
C PHE A 121 -2.90 -8.34 -2.08
N VAL A 122 -4.09 -8.78 -2.48
CA VAL A 122 -4.64 -8.49 -3.81
C VAL A 122 -4.77 -6.99 -4.04
N ALA A 123 -5.34 -6.26 -3.06
CA ALA A 123 -5.48 -4.81 -3.15
C ALA A 123 -4.11 -4.13 -3.29
N SER A 124 -3.12 -4.50 -2.48
CA SER A 124 -1.78 -3.90 -2.52
C SER A 124 -1.05 -4.21 -3.82
N PHE A 125 -1.15 -5.46 -4.30
CA PHE A 125 -0.55 -5.88 -5.57
C PHE A 125 -1.14 -5.14 -6.77
N VAL A 126 -2.48 -5.04 -6.83
CA VAL A 126 -3.17 -4.25 -7.88
C VAL A 126 -2.78 -2.77 -7.79
N SER A 127 -2.73 -2.20 -6.59
CA SER A 127 -2.29 -0.81 -6.38
C SER A 127 -0.87 -0.56 -6.89
N ILE A 128 0.08 -1.48 -6.67
CA ILE A 128 1.43 -1.37 -7.24
C ILE A 128 1.36 -1.34 -8.76
N ILE A 129 0.72 -2.34 -9.39
CA ILE A 129 0.69 -2.45 -10.84
C ILE A 129 0.07 -1.21 -11.47
N VAL A 130 -1.11 -0.80 -10.99
CA VAL A 130 -1.83 0.35 -11.57
C VAL A 130 -1.05 1.64 -11.34
N SER A 131 -0.47 1.85 -10.15
CA SER A 131 0.33 3.04 -9.88
C SER A 131 1.55 3.12 -10.77
N SER A 132 2.28 2.01 -10.95
CA SER A 132 3.44 1.94 -11.84
C SER A 132 3.06 2.15 -13.30
N VAL A 133 2.03 1.46 -13.81
CA VAL A 133 1.59 1.60 -15.20
C VAL A 133 1.07 3.02 -15.48
N LYS A 134 0.30 3.62 -14.56
CA LYS A 134 -0.17 4.99 -14.72
C LYS A 134 0.98 6.00 -14.68
N TYR A 135 1.94 5.81 -13.79
CA TYR A 135 3.13 6.66 -13.74
C TYR A 135 3.84 6.66 -15.10
N GLU A 136 4.22 5.49 -15.60
CA GLU A 136 4.92 5.34 -16.89
C GLU A 136 4.11 5.89 -18.06
N LYS A 137 2.82 5.54 -18.15
CA LYS A 137 1.95 5.99 -19.23
C LYS A 137 1.83 7.52 -19.24
N LEU A 138 1.64 8.15 -18.09
CA LEU A 138 1.45 9.60 -18.00
C LEU A 138 2.77 10.34 -18.24
N ALA A 139 3.89 9.84 -17.71
CA ALA A 139 5.22 10.41 -17.94
C ALA A 139 5.55 10.53 -19.44
N HIS A 140 5.20 9.52 -20.23
CA HIS A 140 5.48 9.49 -21.67
C HIS A 140 4.38 10.09 -22.56
N SER A 141 3.24 10.48 -22.00
CA SER A 141 2.13 11.06 -22.77
C SER A 141 1.83 12.49 -22.34
N THR A 142 0.86 12.67 -21.45
CA THR A 142 0.27 13.96 -21.10
C THR A 142 1.03 14.71 -20.01
N CYS A 143 1.97 14.06 -19.32
CA CYS A 143 2.70 14.61 -18.19
C CYS A 143 4.20 14.69 -18.49
N SER A 144 4.55 15.46 -19.52
CA SER A 144 5.94 15.69 -19.91
C SER A 144 6.17 17.17 -20.20
N TRP A 145 7.43 17.60 -20.16
CA TRP A 145 7.77 18.96 -20.54
C TRP A 145 7.29 19.29 -21.98
N SER A 146 7.49 18.34 -22.90
CA SER A 146 7.13 18.48 -24.32
C SER A 146 5.62 18.58 -24.55
N ALA A 147 4.80 17.93 -23.73
CA ALA A 147 3.34 18.07 -23.79
C ALA A 147 2.88 19.51 -23.48
N GLY A 148 3.66 20.24 -22.68
CA GLY A 148 3.43 21.64 -22.36
C GLY A 148 3.92 22.63 -23.41
N ARG A 149 4.52 22.20 -24.53
CA ARG A 149 5.14 23.09 -25.53
C ARG A 149 4.21 24.13 -26.15
N TYR A 150 2.90 23.86 -26.19
CA TYR A 150 1.91 24.76 -26.78
C TYR A 150 1.07 25.48 -25.72
N THR A 151 0.79 26.76 -25.95
CA THR A 151 -0.01 27.57 -25.03
C THR A 151 -1.42 26.98 -24.92
N ASN A 152 -1.96 26.93 -23.70
CA ASN A 152 -3.24 26.30 -23.35
C ASN A 152 -3.26 24.76 -23.48
N SER A 153 -2.10 24.10 -23.55
CA SER A 153 -2.02 22.64 -23.37
C SER A 153 -2.64 22.21 -22.03
N ARG A 154 -3.37 21.09 -22.05
CA ARG A 154 -3.90 20.43 -20.84
C ARG A 154 -2.99 19.26 -20.46
N LEU A 155 -2.34 19.38 -19.32
CA LEU A 155 -1.50 18.34 -18.74
C LEU A 155 -2.31 17.58 -17.70
N THR A 156 -2.40 16.27 -17.85
CA THR A 156 -2.97 15.38 -16.82
C THR A 156 -1.84 14.55 -16.26
N CYS A 157 -1.64 14.66 -14.94
CA CYS A 157 -0.47 14.13 -14.25
C CYS A 157 -0.86 13.46 -12.95
N THR A 158 -0.03 12.53 -12.48
CA THR A 158 -0.05 12.15 -11.05
C THR A 158 0.66 13.22 -10.24
N ARG A 159 0.35 13.33 -8.94
CA ARG A 159 1.09 14.24 -8.05
C ARG A 159 2.57 13.93 -7.97
N GLU A 160 2.92 12.64 -7.99
CA GLU A 160 4.33 12.20 -7.99
C GLU A 160 5.08 12.78 -9.20
N LEU A 161 4.53 12.66 -10.41
CA LEU A 161 5.15 13.20 -11.62
C LEU A 161 5.27 14.72 -11.56
N VAL A 162 4.25 15.41 -11.06
CA VAL A 162 4.33 16.87 -10.88
C VAL A 162 5.45 17.22 -9.91
N ALA A 163 5.48 16.57 -8.73
CA ALA A 163 6.45 16.84 -7.67
C ALA A 163 7.90 16.62 -8.12
N CYS A 164 8.12 15.53 -8.86
CA CYS A 164 9.44 15.02 -9.15
C CYS A 164 10.00 15.48 -10.49
N GLU A 165 9.14 15.70 -11.50
CA GLU A 165 9.57 15.96 -12.88
C GLU A 165 9.13 17.32 -13.40
N LEU A 166 7.89 17.75 -13.15
CA LEU A 166 7.36 18.98 -13.76
C LEU A 166 7.59 20.27 -12.97
N VAL A 167 7.80 20.17 -11.65
CA VAL A 167 7.82 21.36 -10.79
C VAL A 167 8.91 22.37 -11.15
N ASN A 168 9.99 21.92 -11.80
CA ASN A 168 11.09 22.76 -12.26
C ASN A 168 10.73 23.63 -13.48
N PHE A 169 9.62 23.31 -14.17
CA PHE A 169 9.14 24.03 -15.35
C PHE A 169 7.94 24.92 -15.04
N ILE A 170 7.42 24.85 -13.82
CA ILE A 170 6.31 25.65 -13.35
C ILE A 170 6.88 26.81 -12.54
N THR A 171 6.53 28.03 -12.95
CA THR A 171 6.85 29.23 -12.20
C THR A 171 5.93 29.33 -10.97
N ASP A 172 6.44 29.85 -9.84
CA ASP A 172 5.71 30.04 -8.55
C ASP A 172 5.81 28.87 -7.55
N THR A 173 6.98 28.22 -7.44
CA THR A 173 7.14 27.05 -6.56
C THR A 173 8.25 27.23 -5.53
N ASN A 174 7.96 26.89 -4.26
CA ASN A 174 8.98 26.79 -3.22
C ASN A 174 9.76 25.48 -3.40
N TRP A 175 10.99 25.58 -3.89
CA TRP A 175 11.86 24.44 -4.21
C TRP A 175 12.05 23.45 -3.06
N ALA A 176 12.04 23.92 -1.81
CA ALA A 176 12.21 23.06 -0.64
C ALA A 176 10.99 22.16 -0.40
N ASP A 177 9.78 22.73 -0.52
CA ASP A 177 8.52 22.02 -0.34
C ASP A 177 8.30 20.99 -1.45
N ASN A 178 8.77 21.29 -2.67
CA ASN A 178 8.70 20.38 -3.81
C ASN A 178 9.51 19.10 -3.60
N ARG A 179 10.77 19.23 -3.15
CA ARG A 179 11.63 18.05 -2.90
C ARG A 179 11.06 17.18 -1.79
N ARG A 180 10.40 17.79 -0.79
CA ARG A 180 9.70 17.05 0.25
C ARG A 180 8.49 16.32 -0.31
N ALA A 181 7.63 17.00 -1.06
CA ALA A 181 6.45 16.42 -1.69
C ALA A 181 6.80 15.26 -2.66
N CYS A 182 7.89 15.39 -3.42
CA CYS A 182 8.40 14.31 -4.29
C CYS A 182 8.84 13.10 -3.46
N ARG A 183 9.60 13.31 -2.37
CA ARG A 183 10.02 12.21 -1.48
C ARG A 183 8.85 11.50 -0.82
N GLU A 184 7.82 12.24 -0.40
CA GLU A 184 6.64 11.66 0.26
C GLU A 184 5.75 10.88 -0.73
N THR A 185 5.48 11.43 -1.92
CA THR A 185 4.68 10.75 -2.96
C THR A 185 5.39 9.51 -3.52
N LYS A 186 6.68 9.63 -3.86
CA LYS A 186 7.52 8.50 -4.26
C LYS A 186 7.66 7.49 -3.12
N GLY A 187 7.81 8.00 -1.89
CA GLY A 187 7.86 7.22 -0.66
C GLY A 187 6.66 6.30 -0.55
N ALA A 188 5.44 6.86 -0.62
CA ALA A 188 4.17 6.12 -0.56
C ALA A 188 4.07 4.99 -1.60
N ARG A 189 4.57 5.21 -2.83
CA ARG A 189 4.59 4.18 -3.86
C ARG A 189 5.61 3.07 -3.55
N VAL A 190 6.82 3.44 -3.12
CA VAL A 190 7.90 2.48 -2.83
C VAL A 190 7.54 1.62 -1.61
N THR A 191 6.91 2.19 -0.59
CA THR A 191 6.48 1.48 0.62
C THR A 191 5.33 0.48 0.38
N LEU A 192 4.63 0.54 -0.76
CA LEU A 192 3.69 -0.52 -1.15
C LEU A 192 4.39 -1.87 -1.39
N VAL A 193 5.64 -1.86 -1.86
CA VAL A 193 6.40 -3.08 -2.14
C VAL A 193 6.59 -3.91 -0.86
N PRO A 194 7.21 -3.40 0.23
CA PRO A 194 7.32 -4.15 1.47
C PRO A 194 5.94 -4.48 2.06
N LEU A 195 4.93 -3.61 1.90
CA LEU A 195 3.57 -3.91 2.36
C LEU A 195 2.97 -5.14 1.65
N THR A 196 3.15 -5.23 0.33
CA THR A 196 2.68 -6.36 -0.49
C THR A 196 3.43 -7.65 -0.15
N VAL A 197 4.75 -7.56 0.07
CA VAL A 197 5.55 -8.70 0.51
C VAL A 197 5.07 -9.19 1.88
N LEU A 198 4.92 -8.31 2.87
CA LEU A 198 4.50 -8.71 4.20
C LEU A 198 3.07 -9.28 4.23
N THR A 199 2.14 -8.70 3.47
CA THR A 199 0.78 -9.24 3.35
C THR A 199 0.77 -10.61 2.66
N PHE A 200 1.62 -10.83 1.66
CA PHE A 200 1.83 -12.16 1.07
C PHE A 200 2.39 -13.16 2.10
N VAL A 201 3.40 -12.77 2.88
CA VAL A 201 3.93 -13.64 3.94
C VAL A 201 2.85 -13.97 4.99
N LEU A 202 1.98 -13.02 5.36
CA LEU A 202 0.84 -13.30 6.24
C LEU A 202 -0.09 -14.36 5.64
N VAL A 203 -0.43 -14.27 4.35
CA VAL A 203 -1.26 -15.28 3.67
C VAL A 203 -0.64 -16.67 3.80
N VAL A 204 0.66 -16.79 3.51
CA VAL A 204 1.39 -18.06 3.61
C VAL A 204 1.40 -18.59 5.05
N LEU A 205 1.69 -17.75 6.05
CA LEU A 205 1.72 -18.14 7.45
C LEU A 205 0.34 -18.61 7.95
N TYR A 206 -0.74 -17.94 7.56
CA TYR A 206 -2.09 -18.35 7.92
C TYR A 206 -2.52 -19.64 7.23
N ALA A 207 -2.15 -19.83 5.96
CA ALA A 207 -2.38 -21.09 5.26
C ALA A 207 -1.65 -22.26 5.96
N LEU A 208 -0.37 -22.07 6.31
CA LEU A 208 0.42 -23.04 7.07
C LEU A 208 -0.18 -23.33 8.45
N ARG A 209 -0.65 -22.29 9.16
CA ARG A 209 -1.31 -22.44 10.45
C ARG A 209 -2.58 -23.28 10.35
N ILE A 210 -3.45 -23.00 9.37
CA ILE A 210 -4.67 -23.78 9.15
C ILE A 210 -4.34 -25.23 8.80
N HIS A 211 -3.33 -25.45 7.96
CA HIS A 211 -2.87 -26.79 7.61
C HIS A 211 -2.40 -27.56 8.86
N MET A 212 -1.54 -26.97 9.68
CA MET A 212 -1.06 -27.54 10.94
C MET A 212 -2.20 -27.83 11.93
N LEU A 213 -3.16 -26.92 12.07
CA LEU A 213 -4.31 -27.13 12.96
C LEU A 213 -5.20 -28.29 12.48
N ARG A 214 -5.34 -28.48 11.17
CA ARG A 214 -6.08 -29.61 10.60
C ARG A 214 -5.34 -30.94 10.81
N THR A 215 -4.02 -30.97 10.60
CA THR A 215 -3.24 -32.19 10.80
C THR A 215 -3.25 -32.63 12.26
N VAL A 216 -3.05 -31.70 13.20
CA VAL A 216 -3.13 -32.01 14.64
C VAL A 216 -4.52 -32.54 15.01
N LYS A 217 -5.58 -31.90 14.52
CA LYS A 217 -6.95 -32.35 14.80
C LYS A 217 -7.21 -33.77 14.27
N SER A 218 -6.75 -34.10 13.06
CA SER A 218 -6.91 -35.46 12.51
C SER A 218 -6.14 -36.53 13.28
N VAL A 219 -5.00 -36.17 13.86
CA VAL A 219 -4.20 -37.09 14.69
C VAL A 219 -4.90 -37.31 16.04
N ASP A 220 -5.41 -36.25 16.67
CA ASP A 220 -6.15 -36.33 17.93
C ASP A 220 -7.42 -37.20 17.80
N GLU A 221 -8.23 -36.96 16.75
CA GLU A 221 -9.44 -37.75 16.47
C GLU A 221 -9.08 -39.24 16.27
N SER A 222 -7.96 -39.55 15.59
CA SER A 222 -7.51 -40.93 15.41
C SER A 222 -6.99 -41.60 16.69
N ALA A 223 -6.50 -40.82 17.66
CA ALA A 223 -6.03 -41.31 18.94
C ALA A 223 -7.20 -41.57 19.89
N GLU A 224 -8.19 -40.67 19.94
CA GLU A 224 -9.42 -40.82 20.73
C GLU A 224 -10.23 -42.03 20.27
N GLU A 225 -10.39 -42.22 18.95
CA GLU A 225 -11.09 -43.37 18.36
C GLU A 225 -10.35 -44.71 18.62
N ARG A 226 -9.02 -44.67 18.84
CA ARG A 226 -8.25 -45.83 19.30
C ARG A 226 -8.47 -46.13 20.78
N VAL A 227 -8.58 -45.11 21.62
CA VAL A 227 -8.80 -45.27 23.07
C VAL A 227 -10.21 -45.80 23.35
N GLU A 228 -11.24 -45.27 22.70
CA GLU A 228 -12.62 -45.78 22.84
C GLU A 228 -12.73 -47.24 22.43
N ARG A 229 -12.02 -47.65 21.36
CA ARG A 229 -12.03 -49.05 20.90
C ARG A 229 -11.42 -50.01 21.92
N LEU A 230 -10.34 -49.59 22.60
CA LEU A 230 -9.68 -50.38 23.63
C LEU A 230 -10.51 -50.45 24.92
N GLN A 231 -11.28 -49.42 25.25
CA GLN A 231 -12.16 -49.40 26.43
C GLN A 231 -13.46 -50.20 26.24
N GLY A 232 -13.88 -50.46 24.99
CA GLY A 232 -15.05 -51.29 24.69
C GLY A 232 -14.76 -52.79 24.61
N GLU A 233 -13.50 -53.21 24.71
CA GLU A 233 -13.07 -54.62 24.66
C GLU A 233 -12.79 -55.23 26.06
N GLU A 234 -12.92 -54.44 27.15
CA GLU A 234 -12.94 -54.92 28.55
C GLU A 234 -14.36 -55.15 29.07
#